data_AF-A0A961GW76-F1
#
_entry.id   AF-A0A961GW76-F1
#
_cell.length_a   1.000
_cell.length_b   1.000
_cell.length_c   1.000
_cell.angle_alpha   90.00
_cell.angle_beta   90.00
_cell.angle_gamma   90.00
#
_symmetry.space_group_name_H-M   'P 1'
#
loop_
_entity.id
_entity.type
_entity.pdbx_description
1 polymer ?
#
loop_
_entity_poly.entity_id
_entity_poly.type
_entity_poly.pdbx_seq_one_letter_code
_entity_poly.pdbx_strand_id
1 'polypeptide(L)'
;MSRVIRGVLATASAAAIILGGGALERHEVLVGDIRTLDVRAGVVAERVAVERRTGVELASALAEQQARTARGAELLQARGPFLSAVAAFRTAFAGADGKVDASAHLARVTDAQAAVLGERERPGIVAAATETVTAASGEVESAIKSYDDERRRLAELAAAAAASRSRWADGGGCGGRSGAASIASSGGGGGGGGGGGGDALARAQSALAQVGGGHVPVRAYDGNCQGRYADACSYSSGYIAVAPAIARYGQGRLQWAMAHEFAHQVQFSEWGALQRSGTFASLFGGDMEALANCMAAAKGYGSCAGAQLEFARGVWGRNVPG
;
A
#
# COMPACT_ATOMS: atom_id res chain seq x y z
N MET A 1 -10.01 86.66 84.79
CA MET A 1 -9.66 86.59 83.35
C MET A 1 -10.21 87.81 82.63
N SER A 2 -9.34 88.66 82.07
CA SER A 2 -9.77 89.90 81.38
C SER A 2 -10.48 89.61 80.06
N ARG A 3 -11.35 90.53 79.61
CA ARG A 3 -12.08 90.41 78.32
C ARG A 3 -11.14 90.19 77.12
N VAL A 4 -9.89 90.66 77.20
CA VAL A 4 -8.87 90.49 76.17
C VAL A 4 -8.42 89.02 76.05
N ILE A 5 -8.24 88.32 77.17
CA ILE A 5 -7.85 86.90 77.17
C ILE A 5 -8.97 86.02 76.59
N ARG A 6 -10.23 86.32 76.90
CA ARG A 6 -11.38 85.60 76.29
C ARG A 6 -11.52 85.88 74.80
N GLY A 7 -11.24 87.11 74.36
CA GLY A 7 -11.23 87.47 72.95
C GLY A 7 -10.20 86.67 72.16
N VAL A 8 -8.93 86.65 72.60
CA VAL A 8 -7.83 85.95 71.93
C VAL A 8 -8.05 84.42 71.87
N LEU A 9 -8.59 83.81 72.93
CA LEU A 9 -8.95 82.39 72.92
C LEU A 9 -10.08 82.09 71.93
N ALA A 10 -11.11 82.94 71.85
CA ALA A 10 -12.21 82.75 70.91
C ALA A 10 -11.75 82.88 69.44
N THR A 11 -10.88 83.83 69.11
CA THR A 11 -10.34 83.97 67.75
C THR A 11 -9.38 82.84 67.38
N ALA A 12 -8.54 82.36 68.31
CA ALA A 12 -7.66 81.23 68.08
C ALA A 12 -8.45 79.92 67.87
N SER A 13 -9.51 79.69 68.64
CA SER A 13 -10.42 78.55 68.45
C SER A 13 -11.18 78.64 67.12
N ALA A 14 -11.67 79.82 66.73
CA ALA A 14 -12.34 80.01 65.45
C ALA A 14 -11.39 79.77 64.27
N ALA A 15 -10.14 80.25 64.34
CA ALA A 15 -9.13 80.00 63.31
C ALA A 15 -8.73 78.52 63.21
N ALA A 16 -8.62 77.81 64.33
CA ALA A 16 -8.33 76.37 64.36
C ALA A 16 -9.48 75.53 63.79
N ILE A 17 -10.74 75.93 64.02
CA ILE A 17 -11.92 75.26 63.46
C ILE A 17 -12.00 75.49 61.93
N ILE A 18 -11.70 76.71 61.45
CA ILE A 18 -11.71 77.02 60.01
C ILE A 18 -10.58 76.29 59.27
N LEU A 19 -9.37 76.24 59.85
CA LEU A 19 -8.23 75.52 59.27
C LEU A 19 -8.42 73.98 59.34
N GLY A 20 -9.02 73.47 60.42
CA GLY A 20 -9.37 72.06 60.56
C GLY A 20 -10.48 71.62 59.60
N GLY A 21 -11.49 72.46 59.38
CA GLY A 21 -12.55 72.23 58.39
C GLY A 21 -12.01 72.17 56.97
N GLY A 22 -11.16 73.12 56.57
CA GLY A 22 -10.53 73.11 55.24
C GLY A 22 -9.55 71.95 55.00
N ALA A 23 -8.90 71.45 56.06
CA ALA A 23 -8.06 70.25 55.98
C ALA A 23 -8.90 68.96 55.85
N LEU A 24 -10.05 68.88 56.52
CA LEU A 24 -10.99 67.76 56.41
C LEU A 24 -11.71 67.75 55.06
N GLU A 25 -12.14 68.90 54.55
CA GLU A 25 -12.71 69.01 53.20
C GLU A 25 -11.70 68.62 52.12
N ARG A 26 -10.43 69.06 52.25
CA ARG A 26 -9.36 68.62 51.34
C ARG A 26 -9.07 67.13 51.45
N HIS A 27 -9.15 66.56 52.64
CA HIS A 27 -8.98 65.13 52.85
C HIS A 27 -10.13 64.34 52.21
N GLU A 28 -11.38 64.76 52.37
CA GLU A 28 -12.53 64.12 51.73
C GLU A 28 -12.48 64.21 50.21
N VAL A 29 -12.08 65.36 49.66
CA VAL A 29 -11.85 65.54 48.21
C VAL A 29 -10.73 64.61 47.74
N LEU A 30 -9.60 64.56 48.45
CA LEU A 30 -8.47 63.68 48.08
C LEU A 30 -8.86 62.19 48.15
N VAL A 31 -9.60 61.78 49.17
CA VAL A 31 -10.11 60.41 49.30
C VAL A 31 -11.12 60.09 48.18
N GLY A 32 -11.96 61.06 47.80
CA GLY A 32 -12.86 60.95 46.66
C GLY A 32 -12.12 60.81 45.32
N ASP A 33 -11.07 61.58 45.11
CA ASP A 33 -10.22 61.53 43.91
C ASP A 33 -9.46 60.20 43.82
N ILE A 34 -8.91 59.70 44.94
CA ILE A 34 -8.24 58.39 45.01
C ILE A 34 -9.22 57.27 44.64
N ARG A 35 -10.43 57.27 45.19
CA ARG A 35 -11.47 56.29 44.83
C ARG A 35 -11.85 56.36 43.35
N THR A 36 -11.95 57.57 42.81
CA THR A 36 -12.26 57.78 41.39
C THR A 36 -11.15 57.28 40.48
N LEU A 37 -9.88 57.50 40.85
CA LEU A 37 -8.72 56.99 40.12
C LEU A 37 -8.64 55.46 40.18
N ASP A 38 -8.94 54.85 41.34
CA ASP A 38 -8.94 53.40 41.51
C ASP A 38 -9.99 52.72 40.63
N VAL A 39 -11.21 53.27 40.59
CA VAL A 39 -12.27 52.81 39.67
C VAL A 39 -11.85 52.94 38.21
N ARG A 40 -11.25 54.09 37.81
CA ARG A 40 -10.76 54.30 36.44
C ARG A 40 -9.63 53.34 36.08
N ALA A 41 -8.72 53.07 37.01
CA ALA A 41 -7.63 52.11 36.81
C ALA A 41 -8.17 50.68 36.64
N GLY A 42 -9.19 50.29 37.43
CA GLY A 42 -9.89 49.00 37.27
C GLY A 42 -10.52 48.83 35.89
N VAL A 43 -11.22 49.85 35.39
CA VAL A 43 -11.83 49.84 34.04
C VAL A 43 -10.77 49.72 32.94
N VAL A 44 -9.64 50.41 33.06
CA VAL A 44 -8.54 50.31 32.09
C VAL A 44 -7.88 48.92 32.15
N ALA A 45 -7.66 48.37 33.34
CA ALA A 45 -7.08 47.03 33.51
C ALA A 45 -7.99 45.94 32.91
N GLU A 46 -9.30 46.05 33.12
CA GLU A 46 -10.29 45.16 32.51
C GLU A 46 -10.29 45.27 30.98
N ARG A 47 -10.26 46.49 30.44
CA ARG A 47 -10.16 46.72 28.99
C ARG A 47 -8.87 46.12 28.42
N VAL A 48 -7.72 46.30 29.08
CA VAL A 48 -6.44 45.68 28.67
C VAL A 48 -6.51 44.15 28.72
N ALA A 49 -7.19 43.57 29.71
CA ALA A 49 -7.37 42.12 29.81
C ALA A 49 -8.30 41.55 28.71
N VAL A 50 -9.34 42.29 28.32
CA VAL A 50 -10.21 41.94 27.18
C VAL A 50 -9.43 42.01 25.87
N GLU A 51 -8.75 43.12 25.59
CA GLU A 51 -7.94 43.29 24.37
C GLU A 51 -6.85 42.22 24.24
N ARG A 52 -6.19 41.84 25.35
CA ARG A 52 -5.21 40.74 25.36
C ARG A 52 -5.85 39.40 25.02
N ARG A 53 -7.04 39.09 25.56
CA ARG A 53 -7.77 37.86 25.23
C ARG A 53 -8.15 37.83 23.75
N THR A 54 -8.72 38.92 23.24
CA THR A 54 -9.06 39.05 21.82
C THR A 54 -7.82 38.92 20.92
N GLY A 55 -6.68 39.48 21.32
CA GLY A 55 -5.41 39.31 20.61
C GLY A 55 -4.93 37.85 20.54
N VAL A 56 -5.07 37.08 21.63
CA VAL A 56 -4.74 35.64 21.67
C VAL A 56 -5.69 34.81 20.80
N GLU A 57 -6.99 35.13 20.82
CA GLU A 57 -8.00 34.49 19.98
C GLU A 57 -7.73 34.74 18.49
N LEU A 58 -7.43 36.00 18.13
CA LEU A 58 -7.09 36.37 16.76
C LEU A 58 -5.80 35.68 16.28
N ALA A 59 -4.78 35.61 17.13
CA ALA A 59 -3.53 34.91 16.82
C ALA A 59 -3.77 33.40 16.59
N SER A 60 -4.62 32.78 17.42
CA SER A 60 -5.01 31.37 17.25
C SER A 60 -5.78 31.16 15.95
N ALA A 61 -6.77 32.00 15.64
CA ALA A 61 -7.54 31.93 14.40
C ALA A 61 -6.66 32.13 13.15
N LEU A 62 -5.66 33.02 13.21
CA LEU A 62 -4.70 33.23 12.14
C LEU A 62 -3.81 31.99 11.95
N ALA A 63 -3.32 31.38 13.04
CA ALA A 63 -2.52 30.17 12.98
C ALA A 63 -3.31 28.99 12.38
N GLU A 64 -4.58 28.82 12.76
CA GLU A 64 -5.47 27.83 12.16
C GLU A 64 -5.68 28.09 10.66
N GLN A 65 -5.88 29.35 10.27
CA GLN A 65 -6.07 29.71 8.87
C GLN A 65 -4.80 29.48 8.03
N GLN A 66 -3.62 29.77 8.59
CA GLN A 66 -2.34 29.47 7.96
C GLN A 66 -2.15 27.95 7.81
N ALA A 67 -2.47 27.16 8.85
CA ALA A 67 -2.41 25.70 8.80
C ALA A 67 -3.41 25.10 7.78
N ARG A 68 -4.61 25.67 7.64
CA ARG A 68 -5.56 25.29 6.57
C ARG A 68 -5.01 25.59 5.18
N THR A 69 -4.39 26.76 5.00
CA THR A 69 -3.80 27.17 3.72
C THR A 69 -2.62 26.27 3.34
N ALA A 70 -1.73 25.95 4.28
CA ALA A 70 -0.61 25.03 4.07
C ALA A 70 -1.10 23.63 3.67
N ARG A 71 -2.08 23.06 4.38
CA ARG A 71 -2.70 21.77 4.02
C ARG A 71 -3.34 21.79 2.63
N GLY A 72 -3.99 22.90 2.25
CA GLY A 72 -4.53 23.08 0.90
C GLY A 72 -3.44 23.05 -0.19
N ALA A 73 -2.29 23.67 0.07
CA ALA A 73 -1.15 23.65 -0.85
C ALA A 73 -0.56 22.24 -1.00
N GLU A 74 -0.38 21.51 0.11
CA GLU A 74 0.08 20.11 0.10
C GLU A 74 -0.89 19.20 -0.68
N LEU A 75 -2.20 19.38 -0.49
CA LEU A 75 -3.21 18.61 -1.21
C LEU A 75 -3.17 18.89 -2.72
N LEU A 76 -2.99 20.15 -3.12
CA LEU A 76 -2.83 20.52 -4.54
C LEU A 76 -1.56 19.91 -5.13
N GLN A 77 -0.45 19.95 -4.38
CA GLN A 77 0.81 19.35 -4.81
C GLN A 77 0.68 17.84 -4.99
N ALA A 78 -0.03 17.15 -4.11
CA ALA A 78 -0.28 15.71 -4.20
C ALA A 78 -1.16 15.32 -5.41
N ARG A 79 -2.03 16.21 -5.90
CA ARG A 79 -2.91 15.93 -7.05
C ARG A 79 -2.17 15.91 -8.40
N GLY A 80 -1.04 16.59 -8.51
CA GLY A 80 -0.23 16.57 -9.74
C GLY A 80 0.19 15.15 -10.15
N PRO A 81 0.93 14.42 -9.29
CA PRO A 81 1.29 13.03 -9.52
C PRO A 81 0.09 12.11 -9.81
N PHE A 82 -1.03 12.30 -9.10
CA PHE A 82 -2.25 11.54 -9.33
C PHE A 82 -2.77 11.69 -10.77
N LEU A 83 -2.85 12.92 -11.28
CA LEU A 83 -3.30 13.19 -12.65
C LEU A 83 -2.35 12.56 -13.69
N SER A 84 -1.04 12.62 -13.45
CA SER A 84 -0.06 11.94 -14.30
C SER A 84 -0.25 10.43 -14.30
N ALA A 85 -0.50 9.81 -13.14
CA ALA A 85 -0.77 8.38 -13.04
C ALA A 85 -2.05 7.99 -13.79
N VAL A 86 -3.13 8.79 -13.68
CA VAL A 86 -4.37 8.57 -14.44
C VAL A 86 -4.13 8.67 -15.95
N ALA A 87 -3.33 9.63 -16.41
CA ALA A 87 -2.99 9.76 -17.83
C ALA A 87 -2.18 8.56 -18.35
N ALA A 88 -1.23 8.07 -17.55
CA ALA A 88 -0.48 6.84 -17.85
C ALA A 88 -1.42 5.63 -17.94
N PHE A 89 -2.28 5.45 -16.95
CA PHE A 89 -3.27 4.37 -16.95
C PHE A 89 -4.18 4.41 -18.17
N ARG A 90 -4.67 5.59 -18.58
CA ARG A 90 -5.50 5.73 -19.80
C ARG A 90 -4.76 5.27 -21.06
N THR A 91 -3.45 5.54 -21.13
CA THR A 91 -2.60 5.10 -22.25
C THR A 91 -2.44 3.58 -22.23
N ALA A 92 -2.12 3.00 -21.06
CA ALA A 92 -2.01 1.56 -20.88
C ALA A 92 -3.34 0.84 -21.20
N PHE A 93 -4.45 1.35 -20.69
CA PHE A 93 -5.79 0.80 -20.91
C PHE A 93 -6.19 0.84 -22.39
N ALA A 94 -5.87 1.90 -23.13
CA ALA A 94 -6.10 1.94 -24.58
C ALA A 94 -5.25 0.88 -25.32
N GLY A 95 -4.01 0.64 -24.87
CA GLY A 95 -3.15 -0.40 -25.42
C GLY A 95 -3.62 -1.83 -25.14
N ALA A 96 -4.50 -2.02 -24.16
CA ALA A 96 -5.07 -3.32 -23.80
C ALA A 96 -6.19 -3.78 -24.73
N ASP A 97 -6.75 -2.89 -25.55
CA ASP A 97 -7.92 -3.18 -26.38
C ASP A 97 -7.66 -4.36 -27.33
N GLY A 98 -8.57 -5.34 -27.30
CA GLY A 98 -8.44 -6.59 -28.05
C GLY A 98 -7.28 -7.52 -27.62
N LYS A 99 -6.52 -7.16 -26.58
CA LYS A 99 -5.38 -7.95 -26.07
C LYS A 99 -5.65 -8.57 -24.71
N VAL A 100 -6.08 -7.77 -23.73
CA VAL A 100 -6.24 -8.21 -22.33
C VAL A 100 -7.50 -7.60 -21.69
N ASP A 101 -8.17 -8.35 -20.81
CA ASP A 101 -9.30 -7.82 -20.04
C ASP A 101 -8.79 -6.96 -18.86
N ALA A 102 -8.95 -5.65 -18.98
CA ALA A 102 -8.55 -4.66 -17.97
C ALA A 102 -9.73 -4.11 -17.15
N SER A 103 -10.92 -4.75 -17.19
CA SER A 103 -12.13 -4.26 -16.52
C SER A 103 -11.97 -4.08 -15.00
N ALA A 104 -11.35 -5.04 -14.31
CA ALA A 104 -11.07 -4.95 -12.88
C ALA A 104 -10.10 -3.79 -12.54
N HIS A 105 -9.12 -3.52 -13.40
CA HIS A 105 -8.18 -2.43 -13.24
C HIS A 105 -8.89 -1.08 -13.40
N LEU A 106 -9.78 -0.96 -14.38
CA LEU A 106 -10.62 0.23 -14.58
C LEU A 106 -11.51 0.51 -13.37
N ALA A 107 -12.11 -0.53 -12.77
CA ALA A 107 -12.89 -0.36 -11.54
C ALA A 107 -12.03 0.19 -10.39
N ARG A 108 -10.85 -0.39 -10.14
CA ARG A 108 -9.91 0.11 -9.11
C ARG A 108 -9.50 1.57 -9.34
N VAL A 109 -9.21 1.96 -10.58
CA VAL A 109 -8.85 3.34 -10.92
C VAL A 109 -10.03 4.29 -10.73
N THR A 110 -11.25 3.85 -11.05
CA THR A 110 -12.47 4.63 -10.82
C THR A 110 -12.70 4.88 -9.32
N ASP A 111 -12.50 3.86 -8.49
CA ASP A 111 -12.60 3.99 -7.03
C ASP A 111 -11.54 4.94 -6.47
N ALA A 112 -10.30 4.86 -6.98
CA ALA A 112 -9.22 5.79 -6.62
C ALA A 112 -9.54 7.24 -7.03
N GLN A 113 -10.15 7.45 -8.20
CA GLN A 113 -10.63 8.78 -8.63
C GLN A 113 -11.74 9.31 -7.74
N ALA A 114 -12.70 8.47 -7.34
CA ALA A 114 -13.75 8.84 -6.40
C ALA A 114 -13.19 9.25 -5.04
N ALA A 115 -12.20 8.51 -4.53
CA ALA A 115 -11.51 8.85 -3.28
C ALA A 115 -10.82 10.22 -3.35
N VAL A 116 -10.11 10.53 -4.45
CA VAL A 116 -9.44 11.82 -4.63
C VAL A 116 -10.43 12.98 -4.79
N LEU A 117 -11.56 12.76 -5.47
CA LEU A 117 -12.62 13.76 -5.60
C LEU A 117 -13.29 14.10 -4.26
N GLY A 118 -13.41 13.11 -3.37
CA GLY A 118 -13.94 13.29 -2.02
C GLY A 118 -12.95 13.94 -1.04
N GLU A 119 -11.65 13.89 -1.32
CA GLU A 119 -10.62 14.32 -0.36
C GLU A 119 -10.40 15.84 -0.35
N ARG A 120 -10.35 16.41 0.86
CA ARG A 120 -10.32 17.87 1.13
C ARG A 120 -9.18 18.31 2.05
N GLU A 121 -8.59 17.40 2.81
CA GLU A 121 -7.66 17.76 3.89
C GLU A 121 -6.41 16.87 3.95
N ARG A 122 -6.50 15.61 3.52
CA ARG A 122 -5.49 14.59 3.75
C ARG A 122 -4.71 14.27 2.47
N PRO A 123 -3.51 14.84 2.27
CA PRO A 123 -2.69 14.55 1.10
C PRO A 123 -2.29 13.07 1.00
N GLY A 124 -2.18 12.36 2.12
CA GLY A 124 -1.87 10.92 2.15
C GLY A 124 -2.87 10.04 1.41
N ILE A 125 -4.15 10.44 1.32
CA ILE A 125 -5.15 9.69 0.54
C ILE A 125 -4.93 9.87 -0.95
N VAL A 126 -4.51 11.06 -1.38
CA VAL A 126 -4.16 11.30 -2.78
C VAL A 126 -2.89 10.52 -3.15
N ALA A 127 -1.92 10.41 -2.23
CA ALA A 127 -0.74 9.58 -2.42
C ALA A 127 -1.10 8.08 -2.57
N ALA A 128 -1.90 7.53 -1.66
CA ALA A 128 -2.36 6.14 -1.73
C ALA A 128 -3.18 5.84 -3.01
N ALA A 129 -4.03 6.78 -3.43
CA ALA A 129 -4.74 6.68 -4.69
C ALA A 129 -3.78 6.71 -5.90
N THR A 130 -2.73 7.54 -5.84
CA THR A 130 -1.69 7.59 -6.88
C THR A 130 -0.95 6.26 -7.01
N GLU A 131 -0.59 5.64 -5.89
CA GLU A 131 0.03 4.31 -5.85
C GLU A 131 -0.90 3.25 -6.46
N THR A 132 -2.19 3.29 -6.12
CA THR A 132 -3.21 2.39 -6.67
C THR A 132 -3.31 2.49 -8.19
N VAL A 133 -3.37 3.71 -8.73
CA VAL A 133 -3.45 3.93 -10.19
C VAL A 133 -2.15 3.53 -10.89
N THR A 134 -1.01 3.81 -10.27
CA THR A 134 0.32 3.43 -10.81
C THR A 134 0.46 1.92 -10.89
N ALA A 135 0.08 1.20 -9.82
CA ALA A 135 0.08 -0.26 -9.80
C ALA A 135 -0.84 -0.83 -10.88
N ALA A 136 -2.07 -0.33 -10.99
CA ALA A 136 -3.01 -0.77 -12.02
C ALA A 136 -2.48 -0.54 -13.45
N SER A 137 -1.79 0.58 -13.70
CA SER A 137 -1.15 0.85 -14.99
C SER A 137 -0.04 -0.17 -15.29
N GLY A 138 0.85 -0.43 -14.33
CA GLY A 138 1.94 -1.38 -14.50
C GLY A 138 1.46 -2.82 -14.71
N GLU A 139 0.38 -3.22 -14.04
CA GLU A 139 -0.25 -4.52 -14.22
C GLU A 139 -0.82 -4.68 -15.64
N VAL A 140 -1.52 -3.66 -16.16
CA VAL A 140 -2.04 -3.66 -17.54
C VAL A 140 -0.90 -3.69 -18.57
N GLU A 141 0.12 -2.86 -18.41
CA GLU A 141 1.28 -2.82 -19.32
C GLU A 141 2.03 -4.16 -19.36
N SER A 142 2.21 -4.78 -18.20
CA SER A 142 2.82 -6.11 -18.10
C SER A 142 1.99 -7.17 -18.81
N ALA A 143 0.66 -7.14 -18.65
CA ALA A 143 -0.25 -8.06 -19.32
C ALA A 143 -0.23 -7.88 -20.86
N ILE A 144 -0.23 -6.63 -21.35
CA ILE A 144 -0.09 -6.32 -22.78
C ILE A 144 1.22 -6.87 -23.34
N LYS A 145 2.34 -6.64 -22.62
CA LYS A 145 3.66 -7.14 -23.01
C LYS A 145 3.66 -8.68 -23.13
N SER A 146 3.08 -9.36 -22.15
CA SER A 146 2.96 -10.82 -22.15
C SER A 146 2.17 -11.32 -23.36
N TYR A 147 1.05 -10.68 -23.67
CA TYR A 147 0.27 -10.97 -24.88
C TYR A 147 1.10 -10.78 -26.15
N ASP A 148 1.79 -9.65 -26.30
CA ASP A 148 2.58 -9.33 -27.50
C ASP A 148 3.76 -10.29 -27.69
N ASP A 149 4.42 -10.70 -26.61
CA ASP A 149 5.51 -11.68 -26.64
C ASP A 149 5.02 -13.07 -27.05
N GLU A 150 3.84 -13.51 -26.58
CA GLU A 150 3.25 -14.79 -26.99
C GLU A 150 2.80 -14.76 -28.46
N ARG A 151 2.18 -13.66 -28.91
CA ARG A 151 1.81 -13.48 -30.33
C ARG A 151 3.03 -13.55 -31.23
N ARG A 152 4.15 -12.96 -30.83
CA ARG A 152 5.42 -13.03 -31.55
C ARG A 152 5.96 -14.46 -31.61
N ARG A 153 5.97 -15.16 -30.48
CA ARG A 153 6.41 -16.56 -30.41
C ARG A 153 5.58 -17.46 -31.33
N LEU A 154 4.26 -17.32 -31.33
CA LEU A 154 3.38 -18.09 -32.22
C LEU A 154 3.66 -17.77 -33.69
N ALA A 155 3.93 -16.51 -34.04
CA ALA A 155 4.32 -16.12 -35.39
C ALA A 155 5.66 -16.72 -35.82
N GLU A 156 6.67 -16.75 -34.94
CA GLU A 156 7.96 -17.38 -35.20
C GLU A 156 7.84 -18.89 -35.41
N LEU A 157 7.04 -19.58 -34.60
CA LEU A 157 6.76 -21.01 -34.76
C LEU A 157 6.02 -21.30 -36.07
N ALA A 158 5.05 -20.46 -36.44
CA ALA A 158 4.34 -20.57 -37.72
C ALA A 158 5.28 -20.37 -38.91
N ALA A 159 6.18 -19.38 -38.84
CA ALA A 159 7.20 -19.12 -39.85
C ALA A 159 8.19 -20.28 -39.99
N ALA A 160 8.67 -20.84 -38.87
CA ALA A 160 9.56 -22.00 -38.87
C ALA A 160 8.87 -23.24 -39.48
N ALA A 161 7.60 -23.46 -39.17
CA ALA A 161 6.81 -24.54 -39.76
C ALA A 161 6.54 -24.34 -41.26
N ALA A 162 6.39 -23.09 -41.72
CA ALA A 162 6.29 -22.80 -43.14
C ALA A 162 7.62 -23.06 -43.88
N ALA A 163 8.75 -22.67 -43.28
CA ALA A 163 10.08 -22.88 -43.84
C ALA A 163 10.55 -24.35 -43.82
N SER A 164 10.02 -25.18 -42.91
CA SER A 164 10.24 -26.63 -42.97
C SER A 164 9.44 -27.26 -44.10
N ARG A 165 8.17 -26.88 -44.29
CA ARG A 165 7.35 -27.39 -45.41
C ARG A 165 7.93 -27.06 -46.78
N SER A 166 8.49 -25.86 -46.99
CA SER A 166 9.14 -25.51 -48.27
C SER A 166 10.40 -26.35 -48.54
N ARG A 167 11.22 -26.64 -47.52
CA ARG A 167 12.40 -27.52 -47.65
C ARG A 167 12.05 -28.95 -48.07
N TRP A 168 10.89 -29.46 -47.65
CA TRP A 168 10.42 -30.78 -48.06
C TRP A 168 9.83 -30.78 -49.47
N ALA A 169 9.27 -29.64 -49.93
CA ALA A 169 8.80 -29.48 -51.30
C ALA A 169 9.96 -29.39 -52.30
N ASP A 170 11.08 -28.76 -51.94
CA ASP A 170 12.27 -28.65 -52.79
C ASP A 170 13.19 -29.89 -52.71
N GLY A 171 13.06 -30.73 -51.68
CA GLY A 171 13.87 -31.94 -51.45
C GLY A 171 13.30 -33.25 -52.02
N GLY A 172 12.15 -33.21 -52.69
CA GLY A 172 11.46 -34.37 -53.26
C GLY A 172 12.08 -34.90 -54.56
N GLY A 173 13.32 -35.41 -54.49
CA GLY A 173 13.92 -36.25 -55.53
C GLY A 173 13.90 -37.72 -55.09
N CYS A 174 13.23 -38.56 -55.87
CA CYS A 174 12.90 -39.96 -55.60
C CYS A 174 14.10 -40.93 -55.51
N GLY A 175 13.98 -41.96 -54.66
CA GLY A 175 14.74 -43.22 -54.70
C GLY A 175 15.26 -43.61 -53.30
N GLY A 176 14.91 -44.71 -52.65
CA GLY A 176 14.27 -45.96 -53.06
C GLY A 176 15.09 -47.12 -52.48
N ARG A 177 14.59 -47.79 -51.43
CA ARG A 177 14.68 -49.24 -51.14
C ARG A 177 14.60 -49.57 -49.63
N SER A 178 13.45 -50.14 -49.28
CA SER A 178 13.25 -51.44 -48.61
C SER A 178 14.10 -51.82 -47.38
N GLY A 179 13.40 -51.98 -46.25
CA GLY A 179 13.81 -52.79 -45.11
C GLY A 179 12.66 -52.90 -44.10
N ALA A 180 11.89 -53.97 -44.22
CA ALA A 180 10.72 -54.27 -43.40
C ALA A 180 11.11 -54.74 -41.99
N ALA A 181 10.41 -54.22 -40.97
CA ALA A 181 10.08 -54.96 -39.75
C ALA A 181 8.76 -54.41 -39.20
N SER A 182 7.73 -55.24 -39.30
CA SER A 182 6.36 -55.02 -38.85
C SER A 182 6.18 -55.46 -37.40
N ILE A 183 5.53 -54.61 -36.59
CA ILE A 183 4.60 -55.05 -35.54
C ILE A 183 3.35 -54.16 -35.64
N ALA A 184 2.22 -54.80 -35.94
CA ALA A 184 0.87 -54.23 -35.98
C ALA A 184 0.34 -54.08 -34.53
N SER A 185 -0.17 -52.91 -34.13
CA SER A 185 -1.56 -52.43 -34.27
C SER A 185 -2.50 -52.87 -33.12
N SER A 186 -2.92 -51.89 -32.32
CA SER A 186 -4.29 -51.80 -31.81
C SER A 186 -4.66 -50.34 -31.50
N GLY A 187 -5.60 -49.80 -32.30
CA GLY A 187 -6.45 -48.58 -32.20
C GLY A 187 -5.95 -47.36 -31.43
N GLY A 188 -5.80 -46.16 -31.99
CA GLY A 188 -6.76 -45.40 -32.82
C GLY A 188 -7.61 -44.50 -31.90
N GLY A 189 -7.70 -43.18 -32.00
CA GLY A 189 -7.08 -42.15 -32.80
C GLY A 189 -7.51 -40.78 -32.23
N GLY A 190 -6.87 -39.69 -32.64
CA GLY A 190 -7.31 -38.33 -32.31
C GLY A 190 -6.14 -37.36 -32.19
N GLY A 191 -6.06 -36.40 -33.10
CA GLY A 191 -4.89 -35.54 -33.30
C GLY A 191 -4.64 -34.50 -32.20
N GLY A 192 -3.47 -33.89 -32.28
CA GLY A 192 -3.13 -32.68 -31.50
C GLY A 192 -1.65 -32.60 -31.18
N GLY A 193 -0.90 -31.83 -31.98
CA GLY A 193 0.51 -31.53 -31.68
C GLY A 193 0.66 -30.75 -30.38
N GLY A 194 1.68 -31.07 -29.57
CA GLY A 194 1.90 -30.41 -28.29
C GLY A 194 3.11 -30.96 -27.52
N GLY A 195 4.32 -30.81 -28.06
CA GLY A 195 5.55 -31.37 -27.46
C GLY A 195 6.24 -30.54 -26.37
N GLY A 196 5.56 -29.60 -25.71
CA GLY A 196 6.22 -28.68 -24.74
C GLY A 196 5.62 -28.61 -23.33
N GLY A 197 4.34 -28.94 -23.16
CA GLY A 197 3.68 -28.88 -21.85
C GLY A 197 3.93 -30.11 -20.97
N GLY A 198 4.14 -31.28 -21.57
CA GLY A 198 4.40 -32.53 -20.84
C GLY A 198 5.67 -32.47 -20.00
N ASP A 199 6.74 -31.87 -20.53
CA ASP A 199 8.02 -31.79 -19.84
C ASP A 199 8.00 -30.84 -18.63
N ALA A 200 7.29 -29.71 -18.73
CA ALA A 200 7.15 -28.76 -17.62
C ALA A 200 6.37 -29.38 -16.46
N LEU A 201 5.24 -30.01 -16.76
CA LEU A 201 4.39 -30.67 -15.76
C LEU A 201 5.08 -31.83 -15.09
N ALA A 202 5.72 -32.72 -15.86
CA ALA A 202 6.44 -33.86 -15.32
C ALA A 202 7.62 -33.42 -14.43
N ARG A 203 8.38 -32.40 -14.85
CA ARG A 203 9.49 -31.87 -14.06
C ARG A 203 9.01 -31.20 -12.78
N ALA A 204 7.95 -30.39 -12.86
CA ALA A 204 7.36 -29.75 -11.68
C ALA A 204 6.82 -30.78 -10.70
N GLN A 205 6.05 -31.78 -11.15
CA GLN A 205 5.53 -32.85 -10.30
C GLN A 205 6.67 -33.64 -9.63
N SER A 206 7.74 -33.94 -10.37
CA SER A 206 8.91 -34.64 -9.82
C SER A 206 9.64 -33.81 -8.75
N ALA A 207 9.87 -32.52 -9.01
CA ALA A 207 10.49 -31.62 -8.05
C ALA A 207 9.60 -31.40 -6.81
N LEU A 208 8.28 -31.30 -7.01
CA LEU A 208 7.31 -31.20 -5.94
C LEU A 208 7.30 -32.44 -5.04
N ALA A 209 7.44 -33.64 -5.62
CA ALA A 209 7.61 -34.87 -4.85
C ALA A 209 8.88 -34.85 -4.00
N GLN A 210 9.99 -34.34 -4.53
CA GLN A 210 11.28 -34.25 -3.81
C GLN A 210 11.20 -33.32 -2.59
N VAL A 211 10.37 -32.28 -2.63
CA VAL A 211 10.17 -31.36 -1.49
C VAL A 211 9.06 -31.81 -0.53
N GLY A 212 8.46 -33.00 -0.76
CA GLY A 212 7.44 -33.62 0.08
C GLY A 212 5.99 -33.33 -0.30
N GLY A 213 5.76 -32.63 -1.42
CA GLY A 213 4.44 -32.22 -1.90
C GLY A 213 3.84 -33.14 -2.98
N GLY A 214 4.38 -34.35 -3.18
CA GLY A 214 4.03 -35.20 -4.34
C GLY A 214 2.55 -35.61 -4.45
N HIS A 215 1.78 -35.44 -3.38
CA HIS A 215 0.33 -35.67 -3.33
C HIS A 215 -0.48 -34.49 -3.91
N VAL A 216 0.13 -33.32 -4.06
CA VAL A 216 -0.53 -32.14 -4.64
C VAL A 216 -0.46 -32.24 -6.17
N PRO A 217 -1.58 -32.15 -6.89
CA PRO A 217 -1.61 -32.21 -8.34
C PRO A 217 -0.99 -30.96 -8.96
N VAL A 218 -0.16 -31.15 -9.99
CA VAL A 218 0.36 -30.07 -10.83
C VAL A 218 -0.45 -29.93 -12.11
N ARG A 219 -0.78 -28.69 -12.49
CA ARG A 219 -1.56 -28.35 -13.70
C ARG A 219 -0.84 -27.33 -14.57
N ALA A 220 -1.10 -27.36 -15.88
CA ALA A 220 -0.59 -26.32 -16.76
C ALA A 220 -1.46 -25.07 -16.62
N TYR A 221 -0.83 -23.90 -16.69
CA TYR A 221 -1.53 -22.62 -16.85
C TYR A 221 -0.63 -21.64 -17.61
N ASP A 222 -1.22 -20.51 -17.97
CA ASP A 222 -0.63 -19.46 -18.80
C ASP A 222 0.31 -18.51 -18.05
N GLY A 223 0.54 -18.73 -16.75
CA GLY A 223 1.37 -17.87 -15.90
C GLY A 223 0.59 -16.81 -15.13
N ASN A 224 -0.72 -16.70 -15.29
CA ASN A 224 -1.55 -15.80 -14.47
C ASN A 224 -1.91 -16.42 -13.11
N CYS A 225 -1.29 -15.92 -12.04
CA CYS A 225 -1.54 -16.30 -10.66
C CYS A 225 -2.30 -15.19 -9.94
N GLN A 226 -3.63 -15.28 -9.88
CA GLN A 226 -4.48 -14.32 -9.17
C GLN A 226 -4.23 -12.84 -9.56
N GLY A 227 -3.95 -12.58 -10.85
CA GLY A 227 -3.71 -11.23 -11.37
C GLY A 227 -2.23 -10.81 -11.40
N ARG A 228 -1.29 -11.68 -10.99
CA ARG A 228 0.15 -11.47 -11.14
C ARG A 228 0.76 -12.54 -12.02
N TYR A 229 1.71 -12.15 -12.87
CA TYR A 229 2.48 -13.13 -13.63
C TYR A 229 3.45 -13.84 -12.70
N ALA A 230 3.30 -15.16 -12.60
CA ALA A 230 4.22 -16.04 -11.90
C ALA A 230 4.41 -17.32 -12.72
N ASP A 231 5.61 -17.89 -12.72
CA ASP A 231 5.86 -19.13 -13.46
C ASP A 231 5.29 -20.38 -12.72
N ALA A 232 4.94 -20.24 -11.44
CA ALA A 232 4.24 -21.22 -10.62
C ALA A 232 3.19 -20.51 -9.76
N CYS A 233 2.10 -21.21 -9.40
CA CYS A 233 1.04 -20.62 -8.60
C CYS A 233 0.27 -21.67 -7.80
N SER A 234 0.13 -21.41 -6.50
CA SER A 234 -0.63 -22.25 -5.60
C SER A 234 -2.08 -21.81 -5.48
N TYR A 235 -3.02 -22.75 -5.62
CA TYR A 235 -4.45 -22.48 -5.50
C TYR A 235 -5.03 -23.14 -4.24
N SER A 236 -5.86 -22.40 -3.51
CA SER A 236 -6.52 -22.89 -2.29
C SER A 236 -7.45 -24.08 -2.51
N SER A 237 -7.84 -24.34 -3.77
CA SER A 237 -8.54 -25.55 -4.19
C SER A 237 -7.66 -26.80 -4.26
N GLY A 238 -6.42 -26.76 -3.78
CA GLY A 238 -5.58 -27.93 -3.58
C GLY A 238 -4.74 -28.36 -4.77
N TYR A 239 -4.32 -27.43 -5.64
CA TYR A 239 -3.41 -27.74 -6.76
C TYR A 239 -2.38 -26.64 -6.96
N ILE A 240 -1.27 -27.00 -7.61
CA ILE A 240 -0.23 -26.06 -8.05
C ILE A 240 -0.28 -25.98 -9.57
N ALA A 241 -0.34 -24.78 -10.11
CA ALA A 241 -0.24 -24.56 -11.54
C ALA A 241 1.20 -24.18 -11.89
N VAL A 242 1.70 -24.64 -13.04
CA VAL A 242 3.02 -24.27 -13.58
C VAL A 242 2.93 -23.79 -15.03
N ALA A 243 3.66 -22.73 -15.33
CA ALA A 243 3.82 -22.20 -16.68
C ALA A 243 4.87 -23.01 -17.45
N PRO A 244 4.82 -23.02 -18.80
CA PRO A 244 5.83 -23.72 -19.62
C PRO A 244 7.28 -23.27 -19.36
N ALA A 245 7.48 -22.05 -18.86
CA ALA A 245 8.81 -21.51 -18.53
C ALA A 245 9.58 -22.35 -17.50
N ILE A 246 8.86 -23.07 -16.61
CA ILE A 246 9.46 -23.97 -15.61
C ILE A 246 10.33 -25.05 -16.24
N ALA A 247 10.02 -25.49 -17.47
CA ALA A 247 10.84 -26.48 -18.17
C ALA A 247 12.30 -26.03 -18.38
N ARG A 248 12.59 -24.72 -18.29
CA ARG A 248 13.94 -24.15 -18.47
C ARG A 248 14.65 -23.85 -17.16
N TYR A 249 13.99 -24.03 -16.01
CA TYR A 249 14.62 -23.76 -14.73
C TYR A 249 15.78 -24.72 -14.48
N GLY A 250 16.87 -24.19 -13.92
CA GLY A 250 17.89 -25.01 -13.29
C GLY A 250 17.32 -25.75 -12.08
N GLN A 251 17.91 -26.90 -11.73
CA GLN A 251 17.35 -27.80 -10.71
C GLN A 251 17.11 -27.12 -9.36
N GLY A 252 18.06 -26.31 -8.87
CA GLY A 252 17.90 -25.58 -7.60
C GLY A 252 16.76 -24.56 -7.63
N ARG A 253 16.61 -23.83 -8.75
CA ARG A 253 15.50 -22.86 -8.93
C ARG A 253 14.14 -23.59 -9.01
N LEU A 254 14.10 -24.74 -9.67
CA LEU A 254 12.90 -25.57 -9.76
C LEU A 254 12.48 -26.11 -8.39
N GLN A 255 13.41 -26.64 -7.61
CA GLN A 255 13.13 -27.15 -6.26
C GLN A 255 12.70 -26.02 -5.32
N TRP A 256 13.36 -24.85 -5.39
CA TRP A 256 12.92 -23.67 -4.65
C TRP A 256 11.48 -23.26 -5.01
N ALA A 257 11.16 -23.15 -6.31
CA ALA A 257 9.82 -22.77 -6.76
C ALA A 257 8.76 -23.77 -6.26
N MET A 258 9.02 -25.08 -6.37
CA MET A 258 8.06 -26.09 -5.89
C MET A 258 7.95 -26.12 -4.37
N ALA A 259 9.03 -25.86 -3.63
CA ALA A 259 8.98 -25.74 -2.18
C ALA A 259 8.18 -24.51 -1.74
N HIS A 260 8.32 -23.40 -2.45
CA HIS A 260 7.58 -22.16 -2.24
C HIS A 260 6.08 -22.35 -2.50
N GLU A 261 5.70 -22.88 -3.67
CA GLU A 261 4.27 -23.10 -3.98
C GLU A 261 3.61 -24.12 -3.03
N PHE A 262 4.39 -25.13 -2.60
CA PHE A 262 3.92 -26.09 -1.61
C PHE A 262 3.74 -25.44 -0.24
N ALA A 263 4.56 -24.45 0.12
CA ALA A 263 4.39 -23.69 1.35
C ALA A 263 3.03 -22.98 1.37
N HIS A 264 2.58 -22.41 0.25
CA HIS A 264 1.25 -21.82 0.15
C HIS A 264 0.13 -22.85 0.37
N GLN A 265 0.25 -24.08 -0.11
CA GLN A 265 -0.72 -25.15 0.20
C GLN A 265 -0.82 -25.41 1.71
N VAL A 266 0.32 -25.32 2.41
CA VAL A 266 0.33 -25.42 3.88
C VAL A 266 -0.32 -24.20 4.51
N GLN A 267 0.05 -22.99 4.09
CA GLN A 267 -0.54 -21.75 4.59
C GLN A 267 -2.06 -21.69 4.39
N PHE A 268 -2.60 -22.20 3.27
CA PHE A 268 -4.03 -22.21 3.03
C PHE A 268 -4.81 -23.00 4.08
N SER A 269 -4.29 -24.13 4.55
CA SER A 269 -4.97 -24.87 5.63
C SER A 269 -4.72 -24.27 7.01
N GLU A 270 -3.66 -23.47 7.18
CA GLU A 270 -3.36 -22.75 8.42
C GLU A 270 -3.87 -21.30 8.43
N TRP A 271 -4.63 -20.89 7.40
CA TRP A 271 -4.95 -19.49 7.15
C TRP A 271 -5.52 -18.78 8.38
N GLY A 272 -6.50 -19.41 9.04
CA GLY A 272 -7.11 -18.85 10.24
C GLY A 272 -6.14 -18.70 11.42
N ALA A 273 -5.19 -19.63 11.59
CA ALA A 273 -4.20 -19.57 12.66
C ALA A 273 -3.14 -18.50 12.36
N LEU A 274 -2.67 -18.40 11.11
CA LEU A 274 -1.73 -17.37 10.66
C LEU A 274 -2.31 -15.96 10.84
N GLN A 275 -3.57 -15.73 10.46
CA GLN A 275 -4.23 -14.42 10.60
C GLN A 275 -4.41 -13.97 12.06
N ARG A 276 -4.37 -14.89 13.03
CA ARG A 276 -4.45 -14.57 14.46
C ARG A 276 -3.09 -14.52 15.16
N SER A 277 -2.03 -14.93 14.47
CA SER A 277 -0.68 -15.00 15.05
C SER A 277 -0.07 -13.59 15.11
N GLY A 278 0.15 -13.10 16.33
CA GLY A 278 0.92 -11.89 16.58
C GLY A 278 2.39 -12.08 16.21
N THR A 279 2.93 -13.30 16.38
CA THR A 279 4.29 -13.62 15.94
C THR A 279 4.43 -13.56 14.40
N PHE A 280 3.45 -14.04 13.63
CA PHE A 280 3.44 -13.89 12.17
C PHE A 280 3.43 -12.42 11.76
N ALA A 281 2.54 -11.62 12.35
CA ALA A 281 2.47 -10.19 12.10
C ALA A 281 3.79 -9.48 12.46
N SER A 282 4.43 -9.84 13.57
CA SER A 282 5.70 -9.24 14.00
C SER A 282 6.89 -9.64 13.13
N LEU A 283 6.98 -10.91 12.72
CA LEU A 283 8.15 -11.43 12.00
C LEU A 283 8.06 -11.20 10.49
N PHE A 284 6.86 -11.16 9.93
CA PHE A 284 6.63 -11.10 8.49
C PHE A 284 5.75 -9.93 8.06
N GLY A 285 5.26 -9.10 8.99
CA GLY A 285 4.37 -7.98 8.66
C GLY A 285 3.01 -8.44 8.10
N GLY A 286 2.65 -9.71 8.27
CA GLY A 286 1.48 -10.31 7.63
C GLY A 286 1.73 -10.77 6.18
N ASP A 287 2.97 -10.73 5.68
CA ASP A 287 3.31 -11.10 4.31
C ASP A 287 3.44 -12.64 4.14
N MET A 288 2.47 -13.21 3.42
CA MET A 288 2.41 -14.65 3.13
C MET A 288 3.50 -15.10 2.14
N GLU A 289 3.92 -14.23 1.22
CA GLU A 289 4.98 -14.50 0.24
C GLU A 289 6.34 -14.55 0.94
N ALA A 290 6.59 -13.60 1.86
CA ALA A 290 7.78 -13.60 2.69
C ALA A 290 7.86 -14.87 3.56
N LEU A 291 6.74 -15.29 4.13
CA LEU A 291 6.66 -16.56 4.87
C LEU A 291 6.89 -17.77 3.96
N ALA A 292 6.30 -17.82 2.77
CA ALA A 292 6.48 -18.92 1.82
C ALA A 292 7.94 -19.06 1.38
N ASN A 293 8.64 -17.94 1.18
CA ASN A 293 10.09 -17.91 0.94
C ASN A 293 10.90 -18.47 2.12
N CYS A 294 10.56 -18.10 3.36
CA CYS A 294 11.19 -18.67 4.55
C CYS A 294 10.86 -20.17 4.75
N MET A 295 9.66 -20.59 4.38
CA MET A 295 9.26 -22.00 4.39
C MET A 295 10.03 -22.82 3.34
N ALA A 296 10.29 -22.28 2.16
CA ALA A 296 11.19 -22.90 1.19
C ALA A 296 12.61 -23.04 1.77
N ALA A 297 13.12 -21.99 2.45
CA ALA A 297 14.43 -22.01 3.09
C ALA A 297 14.51 -23.06 4.21
N ALA A 298 13.43 -23.28 4.97
CA ALA A 298 13.33 -24.35 5.96
C ALA A 298 13.49 -25.76 5.37
N LYS A 299 13.18 -25.93 4.07
CA LYS A 299 13.43 -27.17 3.30
C LYS A 299 14.79 -27.19 2.60
N GLY A 300 15.64 -26.21 2.83
CA GLY A 300 16.98 -26.11 2.24
C GLY A 300 17.05 -25.30 0.94
N TYR A 301 15.99 -24.58 0.58
CA TYR A 301 15.90 -23.84 -0.68
C TYR A 301 15.69 -22.34 -0.47
N GLY A 302 16.69 -21.52 -0.77
CA GLY A 302 16.64 -20.08 -0.54
C GLY A 302 17.29 -19.67 0.79
N SER A 303 16.97 -18.48 1.27
CA SER A 303 17.60 -17.88 2.45
C SER A 303 16.57 -17.36 3.43
N CYS A 304 16.68 -17.79 4.68
CA CYS A 304 15.95 -17.29 5.84
C CYS A 304 16.72 -17.71 7.09
N ALA A 305 16.65 -16.95 8.18
CA ALA A 305 17.43 -17.23 9.38
C ALA A 305 16.70 -16.81 10.66
N GLY A 306 17.26 -17.22 11.79
CA GLY A 306 16.77 -16.84 13.12
C GLY A 306 15.31 -17.20 13.37
N ALA A 307 14.60 -16.31 14.06
CA ALA A 307 13.21 -16.52 14.47
C ALA A 307 12.25 -16.72 13.28
N GLN A 308 12.51 -16.09 12.12
CA GLN A 308 11.70 -16.30 10.92
C GLN A 308 11.81 -17.75 10.39
N LEU A 309 13.01 -18.33 10.44
CA LEU A 309 13.23 -19.71 10.00
C LEU A 309 12.61 -20.72 10.98
N GLU A 310 12.69 -20.46 12.28
CA GLU A 310 12.06 -21.29 13.30
C GLU A 310 10.53 -21.25 13.20
N PHE A 311 9.95 -20.06 13.02
CA PHE A 311 8.53 -19.89 12.77
C PHE A 311 8.08 -20.68 11.53
N ALA A 312 8.81 -20.53 10.41
CA ALA A 312 8.50 -21.24 9.16
C ALA A 312 8.56 -22.78 9.31
N ARG A 313 9.48 -23.31 10.13
CA ARG A 313 9.52 -24.75 10.48
C ARG A 313 8.27 -25.17 11.29
N GLY A 314 7.81 -24.32 12.20
CA GLY A 314 6.57 -24.54 12.95
C GLY A 314 5.35 -24.66 12.03
N VAL A 315 5.23 -23.74 11.06
CA VAL A 315 4.11 -23.76 10.09
C VAL A 315 4.11 -25.04 9.24
N TRP A 316 5.27 -25.53 8.80
CA TRP A 316 5.37 -26.84 8.14
C TRP A 316 4.84 -27.99 9.00
N GLY A 317 5.09 -27.93 10.31
CA GLY A 317 4.59 -28.88 11.31
C GLY A 317 3.13 -28.66 11.71
N ARG A 318 2.39 -27.76 11.03
CA ARG A 318 1.00 -27.40 11.38
C ARG A 318 0.87 -26.81 12.79
N ASN A 319 1.93 -26.17 13.27
CA ASN A 319 1.98 -25.52 14.56
C ASN A 319 2.34 -24.05 14.34
N VAL A 320 1.33 -23.18 14.28
CA VAL A 320 1.52 -21.74 14.11
C VAL A 320 1.71 -21.10 15.49
N PRO A 321 2.92 -20.61 15.82
CA PRO A 321 3.15 -19.89 17.07
C PRO A 321 2.23 -18.66 17.19
N GLY A 322 1.68 -18.43 18.38
CA GLY A 322 0.83 -17.27 18.67
C GLY A 322 1.58 -15.94 18.56
#